data_AF-A0A1S8XDB5-F1
#
_entry.id   AF-A0A1S8XDB5-F1
#
_cell.length_a   1.000
_cell.length_b   1.000
_cell.length_c   1.000
_cell.angle_alpha   90.00
_cell.angle_beta   90.00
_cell.angle_gamma   90.00
#
_symmetry.space_group_name_H-M   'P 1'
#
loop_
_entity.id
_entity.type
_entity.pdbx_description
1 polymer ?
#
loop_
_entity_poly.entity_id
_entity_poly.type
_entity_poly.pdbx_seq_one_letter_code
_entity_poly.pdbx_strand_id
1 'polypeptide(L)'
;MAHQIETMAFVGQTPWHGLGNHLSPNQPIDVWAQQAGMDWRIESSNVSYMAKNERGQNILMPYEEQRVLYRSDTHAPLSVVSQRYQEVQPKEILEFYRDLTEQSGFELETAGVLKGGRKFWALARTGQSAALKNKDVSNGYILLATACDGTLATTAQFTSIRVVCNNTLAIALRGQNSSAGVVKVPHSTKFDAEKIKHQLGISVRAWDEHMYEMKQLSQRKVTQQEAAAYFDAVFNNTNLSIAEQDESIIQFYRNVATPRQIYSAKADNKTEPNGRAMSKVMTMFNGHGRGAELASAKDTAYGLLCSITEFVDHERRAISTDHRMDSAWFGAGANLKQRGLEQVLRMVS
;
A
#
# COMPACT_ATOMS: atom_id res chain seq x y z
N MET A 1 -2.75 27.66 -14.16
CA MET A 1 -2.06 26.37 -14.38
C MET A 1 -2.55 25.33 -13.38
N ALA A 2 -3.13 24.21 -13.82
CA ALA A 2 -3.86 23.26 -12.97
C ALA A 2 -2.99 22.18 -12.30
N HIS A 3 -1.72 22.02 -12.67
CA HIS A 3 -0.85 20.95 -12.17
C HIS A 3 -0.15 21.27 -10.83
N GLN A 4 0.13 22.55 -10.56
CA GLN A 4 0.79 23.06 -9.33
C GLN A 4 2.15 22.44 -8.99
N ILE A 5 2.84 21.91 -10.01
CA ILE A 5 4.19 21.35 -9.89
C ILE A 5 5.20 22.49 -9.89
N GLU A 6 6.12 22.45 -8.95
CA GLU A 6 7.31 23.30 -8.97
C GLU A 6 8.45 22.57 -9.66
N THR A 7 8.86 21.44 -9.09
CA THR A 7 9.86 20.52 -9.63
C THR A 7 9.43 19.09 -9.34
N MET A 8 9.76 18.15 -10.24
CA MET A 8 9.58 16.73 -10.00
C MET A 8 10.59 15.93 -10.82
N ALA A 9 10.85 14.71 -10.39
CA ALA A 9 11.55 13.69 -11.16
C ALA A 9 10.65 12.48 -11.39
N PHE A 10 10.91 11.74 -12.46
CA PHE A 10 10.17 10.52 -12.77
C PHE A 10 11.02 9.49 -13.53
N VAL A 11 10.62 8.23 -13.42
CA VAL A 11 11.09 7.11 -14.23
C VAL A 11 9.93 6.57 -15.08
N GLY A 12 10.27 5.98 -16.23
CA GLY A 12 9.31 5.34 -17.11
C GLY A 12 8.53 6.34 -17.96
N GLN A 13 7.21 6.15 -18.08
CA GLN A 13 6.40 6.95 -18.99
C GLN A 13 6.37 8.43 -18.60
N THR A 14 6.53 9.32 -19.58
CA THR A 14 6.43 10.76 -19.38
C THR A 14 5.05 11.12 -18.84
N PRO A 15 4.97 11.90 -17.74
CA PRO A 15 3.70 12.44 -17.27
C PRO A 15 2.97 13.22 -18.38
N TRP A 16 1.64 13.17 -18.38
CA TRP A 16 0.81 13.78 -19.42
C TRP A 16 1.07 15.28 -19.65
N HIS A 17 1.53 16.01 -18.62
CA HIS A 17 1.84 17.43 -18.69
C HIS A 17 3.23 17.72 -19.27
N GLY A 18 4.06 16.70 -19.54
CA GLY A 18 5.41 16.84 -20.09
C GLY A 18 6.46 17.44 -19.13
N LEU A 19 6.06 17.92 -17.95
CA LEU A 19 6.94 18.46 -16.92
C LEU A 19 7.66 17.38 -16.10
N GLY A 20 8.88 17.71 -15.64
CA GLY A 20 9.69 16.90 -14.73
C GLY A 20 11.00 16.42 -15.36
N ASN A 21 11.93 16.00 -14.52
CA ASN A 21 13.22 15.45 -14.92
C ASN A 21 13.12 13.94 -15.08
N HIS A 22 13.40 13.43 -16.28
CA HIS A 22 13.42 11.99 -16.54
C HIS A 22 14.71 11.39 -15.98
N LEU A 23 14.58 10.35 -15.17
CA LEU A 23 15.68 9.58 -14.60
C LEU A 23 15.73 8.18 -15.21
N SER A 24 16.93 7.60 -15.27
CA SER A 24 17.03 6.16 -15.51
C SER A 24 16.51 5.38 -14.28
N PRO A 25 16.11 4.12 -14.44
CA PRO A 25 15.77 3.26 -13.30
C PRO A 25 16.92 3.13 -12.29
N ASN A 26 16.59 2.81 -11.03
CA ASN A 26 17.53 2.49 -9.95
C ASN A 26 18.56 3.60 -9.61
N GLN A 27 18.19 4.86 -9.83
CA GLN A 27 19.00 5.99 -9.40
C GLN A 27 18.98 6.13 -7.86
N PRO A 28 20.11 6.51 -7.23
CA PRO A 28 20.19 6.67 -5.79
C PRO A 28 19.36 7.86 -5.30
N ILE A 29 18.99 7.82 -4.02
CA ILE A 29 18.13 8.82 -3.37
C ILE A 29 18.67 10.25 -3.51
N ASP A 30 19.98 10.45 -3.47
CA ASP A 30 20.58 11.78 -3.60
C ASP A 30 20.33 12.38 -5.00
N VAL A 31 20.32 11.54 -6.05
CA VAL A 31 19.94 11.97 -7.41
C VAL A 31 18.45 12.33 -7.45
N TRP A 32 17.60 11.54 -6.79
CA TRP A 32 16.18 11.89 -6.64
C TRP A 32 15.98 13.22 -5.91
N ALA A 33 16.71 13.47 -4.83
CA ALA A 33 16.62 14.71 -4.07
C ALA A 33 16.92 15.93 -4.96
N GLN A 34 18.01 15.87 -5.73
CA GLN A 34 18.38 16.95 -6.64
C GLN A 34 17.36 17.13 -7.76
N GLN A 35 17.03 16.04 -8.46
CA GLN A 35 16.24 16.09 -9.69
C GLN A 35 14.74 16.32 -9.42
N ALA A 36 14.24 15.93 -8.24
CA ALA A 36 12.89 16.22 -7.80
C ALA A 36 12.75 17.63 -7.19
N GLY A 37 13.86 18.35 -6.99
CA GLY A 37 13.87 19.66 -6.33
C GLY A 37 13.61 19.57 -4.83
N MET A 38 14.06 18.49 -4.19
CA MET A 38 13.91 18.18 -2.76
C MET A 38 15.25 18.26 -1.99
N ASP A 39 16.34 18.67 -2.64
CA ASP A 39 17.67 18.83 -2.03
C ASP A 39 17.82 20.17 -1.30
N TRP A 40 16.97 20.38 -0.29
CA TRP A 40 17.00 21.51 0.61
C TRP A 40 16.32 21.15 1.93
N ARG A 41 16.61 21.91 2.99
CA ARG A 41 16.03 21.73 4.31
C ARG A 41 14.97 22.78 4.61
N ILE A 42 13.91 22.37 5.29
CA ILE A 42 12.98 23.28 5.96
C ILE A 42 13.67 23.79 7.21
N GLU A 43 13.88 25.10 7.26
CA GLU A 43 14.39 25.81 8.41
C GLU A 43 13.28 26.63 9.06
N SER A 44 13.51 27.08 10.29
CA SER A 44 12.49 27.84 11.02
C SER A 44 13.07 28.97 11.85
N SER A 45 12.28 30.02 12.03
CA SER A 45 12.60 31.15 12.90
C SER A 45 11.32 31.68 13.55
N ASN A 46 11.44 32.33 14.70
CA ASN A 46 10.30 32.98 15.35
C ASN A 46 9.66 34.01 14.42
N VAL A 47 8.33 34.08 14.43
CA VAL A 47 7.61 35.12 13.71
C VAL A 47 7.88 36.46 14.39
N SER A 48 8.09 37.50 13.59
CA SER A 48 8.10 38.88 14.06
C SER A 48 7.20 39.71 13.16
N TYR A 49 6.52 40.70 13.72
CA TYR A 49 5.64 41.60 13.00
C TYR A 49 6.07 43.05 13.21
N MET A 50 5.80 43.90 12.21
CA MET A 50 6.06 45.33 12.32
C MET A 50 4.85 46.03 12.94
N ALA A 51 5.05 46.65 14.10
CA ALA A 51 4.10 47.57 14.71
C ALA A 51 4.59 49.02 14.58
N LYS A 52 3.72 49.98 14.86
CA LYS A 52 4.10 51.39 14.99
C LYS A 52 4.05 51.79 16.45
N ASN A 53 5.08 52.48 16.94
CA ASN A 53 5.03 53.12 18.25
C ASN A 53 4.14 54.38 18.24
N GLU A 54 3.93 55.00 19.39
CA GLU A 54 3.12 56.23 19.53
C GLU A 54 3.65 57.40 18.68
N ARG A 55 4.93 57.36 18.28
CA ARG A 55 5.58 58.36 17.41
C ARG A 55 5.53 57.99 15.92
N GLY A 56 4.81 56.92 15.56
CA GLY A 56 4.65 56.44 14.18
C GLY A 56 5.87 55.72 13.60
N GLN A 57 6.90 55.42 14.40
CA GLN A 57 8.09 54.69 13.97
C GLN A 57 7.83 53.18 13.96
N ASN A 58 8.39 52.49 12.97
CA ASN A 58 8.28 51.03 12.88
C ASN A 58 9.14 50.36 13.97
N ILE A 59 8.54 49.47 14.74
CA ILE A 59 9.19 48.61 15.72
C ILE A 59 8.92 47.14 15.38
N LEU A 60 9.95 46.30 15.52
CA LEU A 60 9.82 44.86 15.30
C LEU A 60 9.40 44.20 16.61
N MET A 61 8.25 43.54 16.59
CA MET A 61 7.69 42.84 17.75
C MET A 61 7.75 41.33 17.51
N PRO A 62 8.25 40.53 18.48
CA PRO A 62 8.21 39.09 18.37
C PRO A 62 6.79 38.56 18.54
N TYR A 63 6.46 37.46 17.86
CA TYR A 63 5.27 36.66 18.14
C TYR A 63 5.69 35.23 18.49
N GLU A 64 6.00 35.02 19.78
CA GLU A 64 6.72 33.85 20.28
C GLU A 64 5.94 32.52 20.17
N GLU A 65 4.61 32.58 20.04
CA GLU A 65 3.77 31.37 19.91
C GLU A 65 3.85 30.73 18.52
N GLN A 66 4.39 31.45 17.53
CA GLN A 66 4.48 31.02 16.15
C GLN A 66 5.90 31.12 15.59
N ARG A 67 6.21 30.18 14.70
CA ARG A 67 7.42 30.21 13.89
C ARG A 67 7.07 30.13 12.41
N VAL A 68 7.88 30.78 11.59
CA VAL A 68 7.82 30.66 10.15
C VAL A 68 8.73 29.53 9.70
N LEU A 69 8.22 28.66 8.84
CA LEU A 69 8.99 27.69 8.09
C LEU A 69 9.43 28.32 6.76
N TYR A 70 10.69 28.15 6.40
CA TYR A 70 11.24 28.66 5.15
C TYR A 70 12.26 27.68 4.56
N ARG A 71 12.57 27.85 3.27
CA ARG A 71 13.57 27.01 2.62
C ARG A 71 14.98 27.51 2.89
N SER A 72 15.89 26.61 3.23
CA SER A 72 17.32 26.93 3.42
C SER A 72 18.02 27.46 2.15
N ASP A 73 17.55 27.08 0.96
CA ASP A 73 18.20 27.45 -0.31
C ASP A 73 17.86 28.88 -0.78
N THR A 74 16.59 29.25 -0.67
CA THR A 74 16.01 30.46 -1.26
C THR A 74 15.49 31.43 -0.20
N HIS A 75 15.42 31.00 1.06
CA HIS A 75 14.74 31.71 2.16
C HIS A 75 13.27 32.01 1.88
N ALA A 76 12.67 31.34 0.89
CA ALA A 76 11.27 31.53 0.54
C ALA A 76 10.38 31.03 1.69
N PRO A 77 9.41 31.85 2.14
CA PRO A 77 8.52 31.46 3.22
C PRO A 77 7.56 30.35 2.76
N LEU A 78 7.43 29.33 3.58
CA LEU A 78 6.57 28.17 3.32
C LEU A 78 5.25 28.28 4.07
N SER A 79 5.30 28.43 5.39
CA SER A 79 4.10 28.54 6.24
C SER A 79 4.44 29.13 7.60
N VAL A 80 3.43 29.68 8.27
CA VAL A 80 3.49 29.99 9.70
C VAL A 80 2.83 28.84 10.48
N VAL A 81 3.51 28.35 11.50
CA VAL A 81 3.08 27.21 12.31
C VAL A 81 3.26 27.49 13.80
N SER A 82 2.62 26.69 14.65
CA SER A 82 2.83 26.77 16.09
C SER A 82 4.20 26.23 16.48
N GLN A 83 4.68 26.59 17.67
CA GLN A 83 5.94 26.06 18.19
C GLN A 83 5.97 24.53 18.37
N ARG A 84 4.80 23.89 18.50
CA ARG A 84 4.68 22.42 18.66
C ARG A 84 4.70 21.66 17.35
N TYR A 85 4.57 22.36 16.22
CA TYR A 85 4.52 21.75 14.90
C TYR A 85 5.80 20.96 14.64
N GLN A 86 5.66 19.74 14.12
CA GLN A 86 6.73 18.85 13.72
C GLN A 86 6.78 18.80 12.19
N GLU A 87 7.78 19.47 11.63
CA GLU A 87 8.10 19.46 10.22
C GLU A 87 8.66 18.11 9.80
N VAL A 88 8.32 17.68 8.59
CA VAL A 88 8.94 16.52 7.94
C VAL A 88 9.78 17.04 6.79
N GLN A 89 11.07 16.74 6.82
CA GLN A 89 12.03 17.23 5.85
C GLN A 89 11.81 16.56 4.48
N PRO A 90 12.02 17.27 3.36
CA PRO A 90 11.94 16.68 2.03
C PRO A 90 12.82 15.42 1.90
N LYS A 91 14.03 15.46 2.47
CA LYS A 91 14.92 14.29 2.49
C LYS A 91 14.32 13.09 3.22
N GLU A 92 13.63 13.29 4.34
CA GLU A 92 12.97 12.20 5.10
C GLU A 92 11.89 11.49 4.28
N ILE A 93 11.22 12.20 3.37
CA ILE A 93 10.22 11.62 2.47
C ILE A 93 10.87 10.67 1.46
N LEU A 94 12.05 10.98 0.95
CA LEU A 94 12.76 10.10 0.03
C LEU A 94 13.44 8.94 0.78
N GLU A 95 14.05 9.22 1.94
CA GLU A 95 14.70 8.21 2.80
C GLU A 95 13.73 7.13 3.29
N PHE A 96 12.43 7.44 3.41
CA PHE A 96 11.39 6.45 3.66
C PHE A 96 11.45 5.25 2.69
N TYR A 97 11.92 5.46 1.46
CA TYR A 97 11.97 4.45 0.42
C TYR A 97 13.31 3.71 0.32
N ARG A 98 14.35 4.11 1.06
CA ARG A 98 15.71 3.58 0.87
C ARG A 98 15.76 2.06 0.95
N ASP A 99 15.38 1.54 2.10
CA ASP A 99 15.27 0.11 2.37
C ASP A 99 14.25 -0.59 1.46
N LEU A 100 13.14 0.06 1.13
CA LEU A 100 12.14 -0.51 0.21
C LEU A 100 12.73 -0.74 -1.19
N THR A 101 13.53 0.21 -1.68
CA THR A 101 14.18 0.12 -2.98
C THR A 101 15.42 -0.77 -2.99
N GLU A 102 16.19 -0.77 -1.91
CA GLU A 102 17.43 -1.55 -1.81
C GLU A 102 17.17 -3.03 -1.46
N GLN A 103 16.09 -3.33 -0.73
CA GLN A 103 15.88 -4.64 -0.11
C GLN A 103 14.54 -5.30 -0.47
N SER A 104 13.48 -4.52 -0.72
CA SER A 104 12.13 -5.06 -0.97
C SER A 104 11.72 -5.09 -2.45
N GLY A 105 12.62 -4.71 -3.37
CA GLY A 105 12.35 -4.71 -4.82
C GLY A 105 11.35 -3.63 -5.26
N PHE A 106 11.12 -2.62 -4.43
CA PHE A 106 10.30 -1.46 -4.81
C PHE A 106 11.12 -0.57 -5.73
N GLU A 107 10.46 0.15 -6.63
CA GLU A 107 11.14 1.06 -7.55
C GLU A 107 10.56 2.45 -7.40
N LEU A 108 11.37 3.42 -7.00
CA LEU A 108 10.96 4.83 -7.01
C LEU A 108 10.57 5.23 -8.43
N GLU A 109 9.38 5.82 -8.57
CA GLU A 109 8.80 6.12 -9.87
C GLU A 109 8.56 7.60 -10.08
N THR A 110 8.10 8.32 -9.06
CA THR A 110 7.89 9.77 -9.12
C THR A 110 8.13 10.40 -7.75
N ALA A 111 8.76 11.56 -7.73
CA ALA A 111 8.86 12.38 -6.53
C ALA A 111 8.91 13.86 -6.91
N GLY A 112 8.49 14.75 -6.02
CA GLY A 112 8.54 16.17 -6.32
C GLY A 112 7.98 17.10 -5.25
N VAL A 113 7.97 18.37 -5.64
CA VAL A 113 7.50 19.51 -4.85
C VAL A 113 6.31 20.17 -5.56
N LEU A 114 5.25 20.42 -4.80
CA LEU A 114 4.04 21.13 -5.27
C LEU A 114 3.84 22.43 -4.51
N LYS A 115 3.05 23.32 -5.11
CA LYS A 115 2.53 24.54 -4.50
C LYS A 115 3.61 25.49 -3.95
N GLY A 116 4.77 25.59 -4.61
CA GLY A 116 5.83 26.51 -4.20
C GLY A 116 6.52 26.08 -2.91
N GLY A 117 6.95 24.82 -2.82
CA GLY A 117 7.65 24.29 -1.66
C GLY A 117 6.76 23.81 -0.52
N ARG A 118 5.43 23.98 -0.61
CA ARG A 118 4.54 23.70 0.53
C ARG A 118 4.11 22.24 0.68
N LYS A 119 4.22 21.45 -0.39
CA LYS A 119 3.86 20.03 -0.36
C LYS A 119 4.90 19.19 -1.06
N PHE A 120 5.10 17.99 -0.56
CA PHE A 120 6.04 17.02 -1.11
C PHE A 120 5.35 15.68 -1.26
N TRP A 121 5.78 14.92 -2.27
CA TRP A 121 5.37 13.53 -2.41
C TRP A 121 6.50 12.70 -3.00
N ALA A 122 6.48 11.43 -2.68
CA ALA A 122 7.23 10.39 -3.38
C ALA A 122 6.32 9.17 -3.56
N LEU A 123 6.63 8.38 -4.58
CA LEU A 123 5.86 7.22 -4.98
C LEU A 123 6.84 6.15 -5.45
N ALA A 124 6.70 4.94 -4.92
CA ALA A 124 7.40 3.77 -5.42
C ALA A 124 6.41 2.70 -5.87
N ARG A 125 6.75 2.04 -6.98
CA ARG A 125 6.07 0.85 -7.48
C ARG A 125 6.42 -0.34 -6.60
N THR A 126 5.43 -1.14 -6.24
CA THR A 126 5.61 -2.30 -5.34
C THR A 126 5.94 -3.61 -6.06
N GLY A 127 6.05 -3.57 -7.40
CA GLY A 127 6.15 -4.76 -8.25
C GLY A 127 4.83 -5.51 -8.46
N GLN A 128 3.80 -5.22 -7.66
CA GLN A 128 2.46 -5.79 -7.85
C GLN A 128 1.76 -5.12 -9.03
N SER A 129 1.12 -5.90 -9.89
CA SER A 129 0.31 -5.38 -10.99
C SER A 129 -0.89 -6.27 -11.27
N ALA A 130 -1.99 -5.66 -11.74
CA ALA A 130 -3.22 -6.34 -12.11
C ALA A 130 -3.60 -5.97 -13.55
N ALA A 131 -3.90 -6.97 -14.38
CA ALA A 131 -4.40 -6.74 -15.73
C ALA A 131 -5.85 -6.24 -15.68
N LEU A 132 -6.09 -5.10 -16.33
CA LEU A 132 -7.41 -4.51 -16.59
C LEU A 132 -7.94 -4.98 -17.97
N LYS A 133 -9.17 -4.59 -18.32
CA LYS A 133 -9.75 -4.87 -19.64
C LYS A 133 -8.88 -4.25 -20.74
N ASN A 134 -8.73 -4.95 -21.88
CA ASN A 134 -8.03 -4.49 -23.08
C ASN A 134 -6.52 -4.20 -22.93
N LYS A 135 -5.74 -5.14 -22.35
CA LYS A 135 -4.26 -5.06 -22.19
C LYS A 135 -3.75 -3.94 -21.27
N ASP A 136 -4.63 -3.18 -20.63
CA ASP A 136 -4.23 -2.20 -19.63
C ASP A 136 -3.73 -2.92 -18.37
N VAL A 137 -2.71 -2.36 -17.71
CA VAL A 137 -2.13 -2.90 -16.47
C VAL A 137 -2.20 -1.83 -15.41
N SER A 138 -2.81 -2.15 -14.27
CA SER A 138 -2.82 -1.31 -13.07
C SER A 138 -1.71 -1.75 -12.14
N ASN A 139 -0.73 -0.89 -11.91
CA ASN A 139 0.34 -1.16 -10.94
C ASN A 139 -0.09 -0.77 -9.52
N GLY A 140 0.47 -1.47 -8.53
CA GLY A 140 0.42 -1.09 -7.14
C GLY A 140 1.58 -0.14 -6.80
N TYR A 141 1.28 0.88 -6.00
CA TYR A 141 2.24 1.86 -5.52
C TYR A 141 2.11 2.06 -4.01
N ILE A 142 3.22 2.46 -3.39
CA ILE A 142 3.21 3.07 -2.06
C ILE A 142 3.49 4.57 -2.17
N LEU A 143 2.51 5.37 -1.78
CA LEU A 143 2.55 6.83 -1.77
C LEU A 143 2.89 7.32 -0.37
N LEU A 144 3.81 8.27 -0.29
CA LEU A 144 4.05 9.10 0.88
C LEU A 144 3.94 10.57 0.47
N ALA A 145 3.08 11.33 1.16
CA ALA A 145 2.90 12.75 0.88
C ALA A 145 2.71 13.55 2.17
N THR A 146 3.20 14.78 2.18
CA THR A 146 3.10 15.69 3.33
C THR A 146 2.95 17.14 2.89
N ALA A 147 2.50 18.01 3.80
CA ALA A 147 2.49 19.44 3.57
C ALA A 147 2.93 20.22 4.81
N CYS A 148 3.86 21.16 4.63
CA CYS A 148 4.34 22.01 5.72
C CYS A 148 3.39 23.18 6.06
N ASP A 149 2.29 23.33 5.31
CA ASP A 149 1.26 24.35 5.52
C ASP A 149 0.05 23.86 6.34
N GLY A 150 0.14 22.64 6.89
CA GLY A 150 -0.94 22.03 7.69
C GLY A 150 -2.15 21.56 6.88
N THR A 151 -2.16 21.73 5.55
CA THR A 151 -3.28 21.31 4.70
C THR A 151 -3.30 19.81 4.39
N LEU A 152 -2.25 19.08 4.77
CA LEU A 152 -2.13 17.64 4.63
C LEU A 152 -1.22 17.11 5.73
N ALA A 153 -1.74 16.22 6.57
CA ALA A 153 -0.90 15.42 7.47
C ALA A 153 0.02 14.50 6.67
N THR A 154 1.19 14.16 7.19
CA THR A 154 2.08 13.17 6.56
C THR A 154 1.33 11.85 6.41
N THR A 155 1.00 11.50 5.18
CA THR A 155 0.09 10.40 4.84
C THR A 155 0.83 9.41 3.96
N ALA A 156 0.87 8.16 4.42
CA ALA A 156 1.41 7.04 3.68
C ALA A 156 0.28 6.05 3.36
N GLN A 157 0.20 5.55 2.14
CA GLN A 157 -0.85 4.61 1.75
C GLN A 157 -0.52 3.85 0.47
N PHE A 158 -1.12 2.68 0.32
CA PHE A 158 -1.15 2.00 -0.96
C PHE A 158 -2.12 2.67 -1.93
N THR A 159 -1.75 2.72 -3.21
CA THR A 159 -2.61 3.27 -4.25
C THR A 159 -2.33 2.60 -5.60
N SER A 160 -3.33 2.53 -6.46
CA SER A 160 -3.16 2.15 -7.88
C SER A 160 -2.91 3.37 -8.78
N ILE A 161 -2.93 4.58 -8.22
CA ILE A 161 -2.80 5.82 -8.97
C ILE A 161 -1.33 6.23 -9.01
N ARG A 162 -0.80 6.33 -10.23
CA ARG A 162 0.50 6.97 -10.46
C ARG A 162 0.39 8.48 -10.22
N VAL A 163 0.94 8.96 -9.12
CA VAL A 163 0.89 10.38 -8.73
C VAL A 163 1.98 11.19 -9.41
N VAL A 164 1.58 12.03 -10.37
CA VAL A 164 2.50 12.92 -11.11
C VAL A 164 2.26 14.40 -10.85
N CYS A 165 1.10 14.78 -10.31
CA CYS A 165 0.74 16.17 -10.05
C CYS A 165 -0.25 16.30 -8.86
N ASN A 166 -0.57 17.55 -8.48
CA ASN A 166 -1.46 17.82 -7.35
C ASN A 166 -2.88 17.22 -7.53
N ASN A 167 -3.40 17.15 -8.76
CA ASN A 167 -4.72 16.57 -9.01
C ASN A 167 -4.72 15.06 -8.78
N THR A 168 -3.73 14.35 -9.34
CA THR A 168 -3.58 12.90 -9.12
C THR A 168 -3.30 12.58 -7.65
N LEU A 169 -2.56 13.45 -6.95
CA LEU A 169 -2.33 13.33 -5.51
C LEU A 169 -3.65 13.45 -4.74
N ALA A 170 -4.47 14.46 -5.05
CA ALA A 170 -5.76 14.64 -4.39
C ALA A 170 -6.71 13.45 -4.62
N ILE A 171 -6.70 12.85 -5.81
CA ILE A 171 -7.50 11.65 -6.10
C ILE A 171 -6.96 10.46 -5.30
N ALA A 172 -5.65 10.24 -5.32
CA ALA A 172 -5.01 9.16 -4.54
C ALA A 172 -5.38 9.25 -3.05
N LEU A 173 -5.35 10.45 -2.46
CA LEU A 173 -5.67 10.68 -1.05
C LEU A 173 -7.17 10.59 -0.72
N ARG A 174 -8.07 10.72 -1.70
CA ARG A 174 -9.54 10.61 -1.52
C ARG A 174 -10.07 9.19 -1.67
N GLY A 175 -9.32 8.30 -2.32
CA GLY A 175 -9.79 7.00 -2.80
C GLY A 175 -10.13 5.96 -1.73
N GLN A 176 -9.89 6.21 -0.44
CA GLN A 176 -10.16 5.23 0.61
C GLN A 176 -10.91 5.84 1.81
N ASN A 177 -12.21 5.52 1.90
CA ASN A 177 -13.05 5.77 3.08
C ASN A 177 -12.97 4.65 4.12
N SER A 178 -12.14 3.63 3.88
CA SER A 178 -11.93 2.49 4.77
C SER A 178 -10.54 2.60 5.39
N SER A 179 -10.46 2.58 6.72
CA SER A 179 -9.24 2.70 7.53
C SER A 179 -8.20 1.58 7.34
N ALA A 180 -8.34 0.72 6.34
CA ALA A 180 -7.42 -0.37 6.04
C ALA A 180 -6.46 0.08 4.93
N GLY A 181 -5.19 0.34 5.27
CA GLY A 181 -4.13 0.64 4.30
C GLY A 181 -3.70 2.11 4.19
N VAL A 182 -4.19 3.00 5.06
CA VAL A 182 -3.77 4.40 5.14
C VAL A 182 -3.24 4.73 6.53
N VAL A 183 -2.01 5.25 6.60
CA VAL A 183 -1.38 5.75 7.83
C VAL A 183 -1.26 7.26 7.74
N LYS A 184 -1.83 7.97 8.72
CA LYS A 184 -1.77 9.43 8.82
C LYS A 184 -1.05 9.84 10.10
N VAL A 185 0.02 10.60 9.95
CA VAL A 185 0.78 11.17 11.06
C VAL A 185 0.53 12.69 11.11
N PRO A 186 -0.20 13.18 12.13
CA PRO A 186 -0.43 14.61 12.28
C PRO A 186 0.89 15.32 12.62
N HIS A 187 1.02 16.58 12.21
CA HIS A 187 2.19 17.42 12.51
C HIS A 187 2.32 17.85 13.98
N SER A 188 1.48 17.32 14.87
CA SER A 188 1.72 17.37 16.31
C SER A 188 2.67 16.26 16.79
N THR A 189 2.99 15.29 15.91
CA THR A 189 3.75 14.08 16.22
C THR A 189 4.99 14.02 15.33
N LYS A 190 6.11 13.59 15.89
CA LYS A 190 7.35 13.39 15.12
C LYS A 190 7.15 12.28 14.08
N PHE A 191 7.63 12.53 12.87
CA PHE A 191 7.66 11.53 11.81
C PHE A 191 8.60 10.38 12.17
N ASP A 192 8.12 9.15 11.93
CA ASP A 192 8.84 7.92 12.20
C ASP A 192 8.54 6.95 11.04
N ALA A 193 9.51 6.82 10.13
CA ALA A 193 9.37 6.01 8.93
C ALA A 193 9.11 4.54 9.25
N GLU A 194 9.82 3.98 10.24
CA GLU A 194 9.73 2.56 10.61
C GLU A 194 8.37 2.24 11.22
N LYS A 195 7.88 3.12 12.09
CA LYS A 195 6.53 2.99 12.65
C LYS A 195 5.46 3.03 11.56
N ILE A 196 5.60 3.92 10.58
CA ILE A 196 4.66 4.02 9.45
C ILE A 196 4.70 2.75 8.60
N LYS A 197 5.90 2.26 8.24
CA LYS A 197 6.06 1.02 7.47
C LYS A 197 5.44 -0.18 8.19
N HIS A 198 5.71 -0.33 9.48
CA HIS A 198 5.10 -1.37 10.30
C HIS A 198 3.56 -1.27 10.32
N GLN A 199 3.01 -0.06 10.48
CA GLN A 199 1.55 0.14 10.45
C GLN A 199 0.93 -0.11 9.06
N LEU A 200 1.69 0.07 7.99
CA LEU A 200 1.31 -0.31 6.63
C LEU A 200 1.44 -1.81 6.36
N GLY A 201 1.98 -2.59 7.30
CA GLY A 201 2.32 -4.00 7.07
C GLY A 201 3.53 -4.19 6.16
N ILE A 202 4.30 -3.13 5.91
CA ILE A 202 5.57 -3.18 5.19
C ILE A 202 6.66 -3.47 6.22
N SER A 203 6.83 -4.75 6.55
CA SER A 203 7.96 -5.19 7.36
C SER A 203 9.01 -5.77 6.42
N VAL A 204 10.18 -5.13 6.33
CA VAL A 204 11.34 -5.66 5.58
C VAL A 204 11.72 -7.07 6.07
N ARG A 205 11.49 -7.37 7.37
CA ARG A 205 11.67 -8.72 7.92
C ARG A 205 10.59 -9.71 7.48
N ALA A 206 9.34 -9.27 7.38
CA ALA A 206 8.27 -10.11 6.83
C ALA A 206 8.48 -10.34 5.34
N TRP A 207 9.14 -9.42 4.63
CA TRP A 207 9.53 -9.62 3.24
C TRP A 207 10.68 -10.61 3.09
N ASP A 208 11.72 -10.56 3.93
CA ASP A 208 12.79 -11.55 3.93
C ASP A 208 12.29 -12.94 4.32
N GLU A 209 11.44 -13.04 5.35
CA GLU A 209 10.80 -14.28 5.77
C GLU A 209 9.85 -14.79 4.69
N HIS A 210 9.02 -13.92 4.10
CA HIS A 210 8.13 -14.28 2.99
C HIS A 210 8.90 -14.70 1.74
N MET A 211 9.97 -13.99 1.36
CA MET A 211 10.81 -14.36 0.21
C MET A 211 11.58 -15.65 0.48
N TYR A 212 12.04 -15.86 1.72
CA TYR A 212 12.63 -17.12 2.15
C TYR A 212 11.62 -18.27 2.06
N GLU A 213 10.43 -18.11 2.60
CA GLU A 213 9.31 -19.05 2.50
C GLU A 213 8.94 -19.34 1.06
N MET A 214 8.73 -18.30 0.23
CA MET A 214 8.40 -18.45 -1.19
C MET A 214 9.52 -19.17 -1.95
N LYS A 215 10.78 -18.91 -1.62
CA LYS A 215 11.93 -19.64 -2.17
C LYS A 215 11.89 -21.11 -1.74
N GLN A 216 11.64 -21.41 -0.46
CA GLN A 216 11.49 -22.79 0.01
C GLN A 216 10.33 -23.50 -0.69
N LEU A 217 9.18 -22.85 -0.83
CA LEU A 217 8.01 -23.39 -1.53
C LEU A 217 8.28 -23.66 -3.01
N SER A 218 9.03 -22.80 -3.68
CA SER A 218 9.42 -22.98 -5.08
C SER A 218 10.44 -24.11 -5.28
N GLN A 219 11.20 -24.46 -4.24
CA GLN A 219 12.19 -25.54 -4.27
C GLN A 219 11.61 -26.88 -3.79
N ARG A 220 10.57 -26.85 -2.95
CA ARG A 220 9.88 -28.03 -2.44
C ARG A 220 9.02 -28.66 -3.53
N LYS A 221 9.53 -29.74 -4.13
CA LYS A 221 8.76 -30.57 -5.07
C LYS A 221 7.61 -31.29 -4.40
N VAL A 222 6.46 -31.37 -5.05
CA VAL A 222 5.22 -31.94 -4.52
C VAL A 222 4.78 -33.12 -5.40
N THR A 223 4.43 -34.22 -4.76
CA THR A 223 3.86 -35.40 -5.43
C THR A 223 2.36 -35.24 -5.69
N GLN A 224 1.81 -36.02 -6.61
CA GLN A 224 0.36 -36.01 -6.89
C GLN A 224 -0.50 -36.37 -5.67
N GLN A 225 0.02 -37.23 -4.77
CA GLN A 225 -0.66 -37.59 -3.52
C GLN A 225 -0.68 -36.41 -2.53
N GLU A 226 0.44 -35.70 -2.38
CA GLU A 226 0.53 -34.49 -1.55
C GLU A 226 -0.35 -33.36 -2.09
N ALA A 227 -0.39 -33.17 -3.42
CA ALA A 227 -1.27 -32.20 -4.05
C ALA A 227 -2.75 -32.49 -3.77
N ALA A 228 -3.17 -33.76 -3.88
CA ALA A 228 -4.53 -34.17 -3.57
C ALA A 228 -4.89 -33.93 -2.09
N ALA A 229 -3.98 -34.27 -1.18
CA ALA A 229 -4.15 -34.04 0.26
C ALA A 229 -4.21 -32.55 0.62
N TYR A 230 -3.38 -31.73 -0.04
CA TYR A 230 -3.40 -30.27 0.11
C TYR A 230 -4.75 -29.68 -0.30
N PHE A 231 -5.25 -30.02 -1.50
CA PHE A 231 -6.54 -29.50 -1.96
C PHE A 231 -7.69 -29.99 -1.08
N ASP A 232 -7.65 -31.24 -0.61
CA ASP A 232 -8.63 -31.73 0.36
C ASP A 232 -8.62 -30.89 1.63
N ALA A 233 -7.45 -30.62 2.19
CA ALA A 233 -7.31 -29.78 3.39
C ALA A 233 -7.82 -28.34 3.18
N VAL A 234 -7.51 -27.72 2.04
CA VAL A 234 -7.92 -26.33 1.75
C VAL A 234 -9.43 -26.19 1.54
N PHE A 235 -10.06 -27.16 0.88
CA PHE A 235 -11.49 -27.10 0.56
C PHE A 235 -12.39 -27.70 1.65
N ASN A 236 -11.94 -28.74 2.37
CA ASN A 236 -12.77 -29.52 3.30
C ASN A 236 -12.42 -29.31 4.79
N ASN A 237 -11.26 -28.75 5.13
CA ASN A 237 -10.88 -28.56 6.52
C ASN A 237 -11.22 -27.14 7.01
N THR A 238 -12.32 -27.01 7.76
CA THR A 238 -12.83 -25.74 8.32
C THR A 238 -12.23 -25.39 9.69
N ASN A 239 -11.33 -26.22 10.24
CA ASN A 239 -10.95 -26.16 11.67
C ASN A 239 -9.69 -25.33 12.01
N LEU A 240 -9.26 -24.39 11.16
CA LEU A 240 -7.96 -23.72 11.36
C LEU A 240 -7.98 -22.21 11.15
N SER A 241 -9.03 -21.53 11.61
CA SER A 241 -8.92 -20.11 11.91
C SER A 241 -9.20 -19.89 13.39
N ILE A 242 -8.14 -19.53 14.13
CA ILE A 242 -8.27 -19.01 15.51
C ILE A 242 -9.17 -17.75 15.52
N ALA A 243 -9.27 -17.05 14.38
CA ALA A 243 -10.11 -15.86 14.26
C ALA A 243 -11.62 -16.15 14.13
N GLU A 244 -12.05 -17.36 13.81
CA GLU A 244 -13.48 -17.71 13.73
C GLU A 244 -14.09 -18.09 15.09
N GLN A 245 -13.26 -18.36 16.12
CA GLN A 245 -13.76 -18.59 17.47
C GLN A 245 -14.38 -17.33 18.07
N ASP A 246 -13.85 -16.14 17.77
CA ASP A 246 -14.39 -14.86 18.25
C ASP A 246 -15.75 -14.51 17.60
N GLU A 247 -15.94 -14.80 16.31
CA GLU A 247 -17.25 -14.61 15.66
C GLU A 247 -18.30 -15.58 16.21
N SER A 248 -17.91 -16.82 16.54
CA SER A 248 -18.85 -17.79 17.15
C SER A 248 -19.35 -17.34 18.52
N ILE A 249 -18.48 -16.68 19.31
CA ILE A 249 -18.79 -16.10 20.61
C ILE A 249 -19.69 -14.86 20.45
N ILE A 250 -19.35 -13.96 19.50
CA ILE A 250 -20.17 -12.77 19.21
C ILE A 250 -21.55 -13.16 18.68
N GLN A 251 -21.66 -14.19 17.83
CA GLN A 251 -22.92 -14.70 17.31
C GLN A 251 -23.74 -15.43 18.39
N PHE A 252 -23.07 -16.14 19.31
CA PHE A 252 -23.71 -16.72 20.50
C PHE A 252 -24.33 -15.64 21.39
N TYR A 253 -23.58 -14.59 21.76
CA TYR A 253 -24.11 -13.48 22.57
C TYR A 253 -25.23 -12.70 21.85
N ARG A 254 -25.15 -12.53 20.53
CA ARG A 254 -26.21 -11.90 19.72
C ARG A 254 -27.50 -12.72 19.72
N ASN A 255 -27.41 -14.05 19.65
CA ASN A 255 -28.57 -14.95 19.71
C ASN A 255 -29.22 -15.01 21.10
N VAL A 256 -28.44 -14.82 22.16
CA VAL A 256 -28.95 -14.78 23.55
C VAL A 256 -29.60 -13.43 23.88
N ALA A 257 -29.17 -12.34 23.22
CA ALA A 257 -29.65 -10.97 23.47
C ALA A 257 -30.96 -10.58 22.74
N THR A 258 -31.45 -11.37 21.79
CA THR A 258 -32.70 -11.08 21.05
C THR A 258 -33.68 -12.25 21.06
N PRO A 259 -34.66 -12.28 21.98
CA PRO A 259 -35.72 -13.26 21.93
C PRO A 259 -36.79 -12.85 20.91
N ARG A 260 -36.95 -13.70 19.88
CA ARG A 260 -38.02 -13.76 18.86
C ARG A 260 -38.01 -12.70 17.75
N GLN A 261 -37.68 -13.15 16.55
CA GLN A 261 -38.67 -13.22 15.46
C GLN A 261 -38.25 -14.29 14.45
N ILE A 262 -39.13 -15.26 14.28
CA ILE A 262 -39.07 -16.36 13.32
C ILE A 262 -39.40 -15.76 11.95
N TYR A 263 -38.41 -15.55 11.09
CA TYR A 263 -38.60 -15.57 9.65
C TYR A 263 -37.38 -16.16 8.95
N SER A 264 -37.69 -17.09 8.07
CA SER A 264 -36.81 -17.89 7.23
C SER A 264 -35.82 -17.06 6.42
N ALA A 265 -34.52 -17.33 6.60
CA ALA A 265 -33.53 -17.18 5.54
C ALA A 265 -32.67 -18.45 5.54
N LYS A 266 -33.13 -19.47 4.82
CA LYS A 266 -32.19 -20.44 4.22
C LYS A 266 -31.38 -19.64 3.19
N ALA A 267 -30.26 -19.08 3.63
CA ALA A 267 -29.16 -18.78 2.74
C ALA A 267 -28.49 -20.13 2.46
N ASP A 268 -28.90 -20.76 1.36
CA ASP A 268 -28.18 -21.86 0.74
C ASP A 268 -26.72 -21.42 0.53
N ASN A 269 -25.84 -21.77 1.46
CA ASN A 269 -24.40 -21.91 1.18
C ASN A 269 -24.25 -23.11 0.23
N LYS A 270 -24.64 -22.93 -1.04
CA LYS A 270 -24.19 -23.79 -2.13
C LYS A 270 -22.75 -23.41 -2.44
N THR A 271 -21.85 -23.77 -1.52
CA THR A 271 -20.49 -24.15 -1.89
C THR A 271 -20.61 -25.11 -3.08
N GLU A 272 -19.82 -24.89 -4.13
CA GLU A 272 -19.69 -25.92 -5.17
C GLU A 272 -19.44 -27.27 -4.49
N PRO A 273 -19.94 -28.39 -5.02
CA PRO A 273 -19.54 -29.69 -4.50
C PRO A 273 -18.02 -29.73 -4.60
N ASN A 274 -17.31 -29.69 -3.47
CA ASN A 274 -15.87 -29.41 -3.38
C ASN A 274 -15.05 -30.25 -4.36
N GLY A 275 -15.51 -31.45 -4.74
CA GLY A 275 -14.92 -32.27 -5.80
C GLY A 275 -14.76 -31.60 -7.18
N ARG A 276 -15.67 -30.73 -7.63
CA ARG A 276 -15.51 -30.00 -8.91
C ARG A 276 -14.43 -28.93 -8.82
N ALA A 277 -14.42 -28.18 -7.72
CA ALA A 277 -13.40 -27.17 -7.45
C ALA A 277 -12.01 -27.83 -7.33
N MET A 278 -11.91 -28.93 -6.57
CA MET A 278 -10.70 -29.72 -6.40
C MET A 278 -10.17 -30.29 -7.72
N SER A 279 -11.04 -30.83 -8.58
CA SER A 279 -10.62 -31.31 -9.92
C SER A 279 -10.08 -30.18 -10.79
N LYS A 280 -10.66 -28.98 -10.67
CA LYS A 280 -10.25 -27.81 -11.46
C LYS A 280 -8.89 -27.27 -11.01
N VAL A 281 -8.67 -27.10 -9.71
CA VAL A 281 -7.35 -26.69 -9.18
C VAL A 281 -6.27 -27.74 -9.43
N MET A 282 -6.62 -29.04 -9.38
CA MET A 282 -5.70 -30.12 -9.71
C MET A 282 -5.30 -30.07 -11.20
N THR A 283 -6.24 -29.75 -12.08
CA THR A 283 -5.94 -29.56 -13.50
C THR A 283 -5.02 -28.35 -13.73
N MET A 284 -5.26 -27.24 -13.01
CA MET A 284 -4.41 -26.05 -13.07
C MET A 284 -2.98 -26.33 -12.59
N PHE A 285 -2.85 -27.04 -11.47
CA PHE A 285 -1.55 -27.48 -10.94
C PHE A 285 -0.80 -28.36 -11.95
N ASN A 286 -1.52 -29.25 -12.65
CA ASN A 286 -0.96 -30.13 -13.68
C ASN A 286 -0.77 -29.44 -15.04
N GLY A 287 -0.22 -28.23 -15.04
CA GLY A 287 0.25 -27.54 -16.26
C GLY A 287 -0.80 -26.73 -17.04
N HIS A 288 -2.07 -26.79 -16.65
CA HIS A 288 -3.14 -26.03 -17.33
C HIS A 288 -3.42 -24.66 -16.69
N GLY A 289 -2.79 -24.36 -15.56
CA GLY A 289 -2.86 -23.06 -14.90
C GLY A 289 -1.89 -22.05 -15.51
N ARG A 290 -2.17 -20.77 -15.31
CA ARG A 290 -1.33 -19.66 -15.77
C ARG A 290 0.02 -19.72 -15.06
N GLY A 291 1.08 -19.95 -15.84
CA GLY A 291 2.43 -20.06 -15.30
C GLY A 291 2.71 -21.38 -14.58
N ALA A 292 1.84 -22.38 -14.66
CA ALA A 292 2.04 -23.69 -14.03
C ALA A 292 3.30 -24.42 -14.54
N GLU A 293 3.75 -24.12 -15.77
CA GLU A 293 4.98 -24.67 -16.36
C GLU A 293 6.25 -23.89 -16.00
N LEU A 294 6.16 -22.79 -15.25
CA LEU A 294 7.35 -22.06 -14.78
C LEU A 294 8.17 -22.94 -13.83
N ALA A 295 9.49 -22.82 -13.89
CA ALA A 295 10.39 -23.64 -13.05
C ALA A 295 10.12 -23.50 -11.54
N SER A 296 9.64 -22.34 -11.10
CA SER A 296 9.26 -22.05 -9.72
C SER A 296 7.91 -22.68 -9.31
N ALA A 297 7.03 -22.98 -10.26
CA ALA A 297 5.65 -23.46 -10.01
C ALA A 297 5.45 -24.94 -10.37
N LYS A 298 6.17 -25.46 -11.37
CA LYS A 298 5.97 -26.81 -11.89
C LYS A 298 6.32 -27.88 -10.85
N ASP A 299 5.31 -28.64 -10.44
CA ASP A 299 5.40 -29.68 -9.43
C ASP A 299 5.95 -29.17 -8.08
N THR A 300 5.68 -27.91 -7.70
CA THR A 300 6.17 -27.31 -6.44
C THR A 300 5.05 -26.94 -5.49
N ALA A 301 5.37 -26.75 -4.22
CA ALA A 301 4.41 -26.22 -3.24
C ALA A 301 3.94 -24.81 -3.61
N TYR A 302 4.81 -24.01 -4.24
CA TYR A 302 4.40 -22.73 -4.83
C TYR A 302 3.37 -22.90 -5.95
N GLY A 303 3.51 -23.93 -6.80
CA GLY A 303 2.52 -24.27 -7.82
C GLY A 303 1.13 -24.59 -7.28
N LEU A 304 1.05 -25.25 -6.12
CA LEU A 304 -0.22 -25.49 -5.43
C LEU A 304 -0.90 -24.16 -5.06
N LEU A 305 -0.15 -23.23 -4.48
CA LEU A 305 -0.66 -21.90 -4.12
C LEU A 305 -1.10 -21.10 -5.35
N CYS A 306 -0.32 -21.14 -6.45
CA CYS A 306 -0.70 -20.54 -7.72
C CYS A 306 -2.04 -21.08 -8.24
N SER A 307 -2.28 -22.39 -8.14
CA SER A 307 -3.54 -22.99 -8.60
C SER A 307 -4.76 -22.55 -7.78
N ILE A 308 -4.62 -22.39 -6.46
CA ILE A 308 -5.69 -21.88 -5.58
C ILE A 308 -5.99 -20.41 -5.88
N THR A 309 -4.94 -19.59 -6.00
CA THR A 309 -5.08 -18.15 -6.25
C THR A 309 -5.73 -17.90 -7.62
N GLU A 310 -5.28 -18.59 -8.66
CA GLU A 310 -5.91 -18.54 -9.98
C GLU A 310 -7.38 -18.99 -9.94
N PHE A 311 -7.67 -20.09 -9.23
CA PHE A 311 -9.03 -20.56 -9.10
C PHE A 311 -9.94 -19.51 -8.46
N VAL A 312 -9.52 -18.89 -7.35
CA VAL A 312 -10.30 -17.86 -6.66
C VAL A 312 -10.51 -16.62 -7.53
N ASP A 313 -9.46 -16.15 -8.18
CA ASP A 313 -9.46 -14.85 -8.84
C ASP A 313 -10.16 -14.91 -10.22
N HIS A 314 -10.11 -16.06 -10.90
CA HIS A 314 -10.58 -16.17 -12.29
C HIS A 314 -11.71 -17.17 -12.51
N GLU A 315 -11.77 -18.25 -11.74
CA GLU A 315 -12.50 -19.45 -12.14
C GLU A 315 -13.59 -19.89 -11.17
N ARG A 316 -13.59 -19.32 -9.95
CA ARG A 316 -14.63 -19.50 -8.94
C ARG A 316 -15.89 -18.79 -9.38
N ARG A 317 -17.02 -19.49 -9.30
CA ARG A 317 -18.33 -18.95 -9.68
C ARG A 317 -18.72 -17.80 -8.75
N ALA A 318 -19.12 -16.68 -9.34
CA ALA A 318 -19.64 -15.51 -8.64
C ALA A 318 -20.80 -14.91 -9.42
N ILE A 319 -21.63 -14.11 -8.76
CA ILE A 319 -22.80 -13.46 -9.36
C ILE A 319 -22.37 -12.42 -10.41
N SER A 320 -21.25 -11.74 -10.18
CA SER A 320 -20.64 -10.79 -11.12
C SER A 320 -19.12 -10.79 -10.99
N THR A 321 -18.43 -10.16 -11.94
CA THR A 321 -16.97 -9.97 -11.88
C THR A 321 -16.56 -9.16 -10.66
N ASP A 322 -17.31 -8.11 -10.34
CA ASP A 322 -17.00 -7.21 -9.22
C ASP A 322 -17.22 -7.93 -7.88
N HIS A 323 -18.26 -8.75 -7.78
CA HIS A 323 -18.49 -9.60 -6.62
C HIS A 323 -17.40 -10.68 -6.47
N ARG A 324 -16.84 -11.19 -7.57
CA ARG A 324 -15.68 -12.10 -7.49
C ARG A 324 -14.46 -11.39 -6.95
N MET A 325 -14.19 -10.18 -7.44
CA MET A 325 -13.05 -9.36 -6.99
C MET A 325 -13.17 -9.01 -5.50
N ASP A 326 -14.33 -8.53 -5.08
CA ASP A 326 -14.60 -8.22 -3.67
C ASP A 326 -14.44 -9.46 -2.77
N SER A 327 -14.99 -10.61 -3.20
CA SER A 327 -14.81 -11.88 -2.48
C SER A 327 -13.35 -12.35 -2.44
N ALA A 328 -12.60 -12.15 -3.52
CA ALA A 328 -11.19 -12.52 -3.64
C ALA A 328 -10.27 -11.64 -2.78
N TRP A 329 -10.67 -10.40 -2.49
CA TRP A 329 -9.89 -9.46 -1.69
C TRP A 329 -10.28 -9.46 -0.21
N PHE A 330 -11.57 -9.55 0.10
CA PHE A 330 -12.08 -9.28 1.46
C PHE A 330 -13.09 -10.30 1.98
N GLY A 331 -13.49 -11.29 1.17
CA GLY A 331 -14.54 -12.25 1.52
C GLY A 331 -14.07 -13.70 1.53
N ALA A 332 -15.00 -14.61 1.24
CA ALA A 332 -14.74 -16.06 1.23
C ALA A 332 -13.64 -16.52 0.23
N GLY A 333 -13.29 -15.69 -0.76
CA GLY A 333 -12.15 -15.93 -1.66
C GLY A 333 -10.82 -15.62 -0.97
N ALA A 334 -10.73 -14.51 -0.26
CA ALA A 334 -9.57 -14.15 0.56
C ALA A 334 -9.29 -15.21 1.62
N ASN A 335 -10.31 -15.68 2.34
CA ASN A 335 -10.17 -16.75 3.35
C ASN A 335 -9.70 -18.08 2.74
N LEU A 336 -10.11 -18.40 1.50
CA LEU A 336 -9.65 -19.61 0.81
C LEU A 336 -8.17 -19.49 0.41
N LYS A 337 -7.73 -18.32 -0.07
CA LYS A 337 -6.32 -18.05 -0.38
C LYS A 337 -5.45 -18.07 0.87
N GLN A 338 -5.94 -17.50 1.98
CA GLN A 338 -5.26 -17.52 3.27
C GLN A 338 -5.04 -18.96 3.78
N ARG A 339 -6.10 -19.79 3.76
CA ARG A 339 -5.96 -21.22 4.10
C ARG A 339 -5.02 -21.95 3.15
N GLY A 340 -5.08 -21.62 1.86
CA GLY A 340 -4.17 -22.15 0.86
C GLY A 340 -2.70 -21.86 1.19
N LEU A 341 -2.41 -20.62 1.61
CA LEU A 341 -1.08 -20.20 2.04
C LEU A 341 -0.63 -20.93 3.32
N GLU A 342 -1.47 -20.98 4.34
CA GLU A 342 -1.16 -21.67 5.61
C GLU A 342 -0.86 -23.16 5.41
N GLN A 343 -1.59 -23.83 4.52
CA GLN A 343 -1.35 -25.25 4.24
C GLN A 343 -0.05 -25.49 3.46
N VAL A 344 0.32 -24.62 2.51
CA VAL A 344 1.61 -24.80 1.81
C VAL A 344 2.79 -24.47 2.71
N LEU A 345 2.68 -23.49 3.60
CA LEU A 345 3.74 -23.13 4.54
C LEU A 345 4.08 -24.28 5.50
N ARG A 346 3.08 -25.08 5.91
CA ARG A 346 3.28 -26.30 6.70
C ARG A 346 4.09 -27.38 5.99
N MET A 347 4.24 -27.32 4.66
CA MET A 347 5.03 -28.29 3.89
C MET A 347 6.53 -27.97 3.92
N VAL A 348 6.91 -26.76 4.39
CA VAL A 348 8.29 -26.25 4.43
C VAL A 348 8.77 -25.82 5.82
N SER A 349 7.86 -25.73 6.80
CA SER A 349 8.18 -25.69 8.24
C SER A 349 8.53 -27.06 8.77
#